data_AF-A0A3A8G9U1-F1
#
_entry.id   AF-A0A3A8G9U1-F1
#
_cell.length_a   1.000
_cell.length_b   1.000
_cell.length_c   1.000
_cell.angle_alpha   90.00
_cell.angle_beta   90.00
_cell.angle_gamma   90.00
#
_symmetry.space_group_name_H-M   'P 1'
#
loop_
_entity.id
_entity.type
_entity.pdbx_description
1 polymer ?
#
loop_
_entity_poly.entity_id
_entity_poly.type
_entity_poly.pdbx_seq_one_letter_code
_entity_poly.pdbx_strand_id
1 'polypeptide(L)'
;MGSGKVWTGKWQGGRTFTAKDGRPVYVLRKMVAGKTYTVHLDARSETEAEAELALFMRDPEGYRTKGEAQKLKQESAVYLDAPTVGRYLDFMRRAGTTKRYVSSVGFYLAAWAEAFSGRDLRTVTLQDLLRELNRQATARKNRVTALKAFCAWLREEEGTLTVAEDATISLKVPVSRPEKSVREKGYSIETIERLYRAITGWEFTNFDRKDMRRVTDVQCVRDVLCLHAKTGMHGTEIERLAQGEGKVTVLKEPGEIAATLRFVHKSGRVHVQSIDRQALAAAQRLQARGAAPVDSHIRRVVRRACKSLGMELVRFGELRHSFVTWASECGQEVRPKSGGLPLAAIAAVVGHTSPATTKRFYENVAVPPMIKVPLRLEHPEDPAVLPLKAAAAS
;
A
#
# COMPACT_ATOMS: atom_id res chain seq x y z
N MET A 1 15.11 -18.22 -59.89
CA MET A 1 16.36 -17.53 -60.28
C MET A 1 16.41 -16.21 -59.51
N GLY A 2 17.31 -16.08 -58.53
CA GLY A 2 17.36 -14.92 -57.64
C GLY A 2 17.88 -13.69 -58.37
N SER A 3 17.11 -12.60 -58.36
CA SER A 3 17.53 -11.30 -58.90
C SER A 3 18.81 -10.83 -58.20
N GLY A 4 19.95 -10.92 -58.89
CA GLY A 4 21.22 -10.39 -58.39
C GLY A 4 21.13 -8.88 -58.17
N LYS A 5 21.80 -8.37 -57.13
CA LYS A 5 21.91 -6.92 -56.90
C LYS A 5 22.56 -6.29 -58.14
N VAL A 6 21.86 -5.36 -58.80
CA VAL A 6 22.40 -4.60 -59.93
C VAL A 6 23.30 -3.50 -59.36
N TRP A 7 24.60 -3.74 -59.40
CA TRP A 7 25.61 -2.76 -59.00
C TRP A 7 25.64 -1.63 -60.03
N THR A 8 25.49 -0.40 -59.55
CA THR A 8 25.32 0.78 -60.39
C THR A 8 26.54 1.69 -60.43
N GLY A 9 27.51 1.52 -59.53
CA GLY A 9 28.72 2.33 -59.56
C GLY A 9 29.70 2.09 -58.41
N LYS A 10 30.71 2.96 -58.38
CA LYS A 10 31.72 3.09 -57.31
C LYS A 10 31.66 4.51 -56.76
N TRP A 11 32.00 4.66 -55.49
CA TRP A 11 32.16 5.94 -54.80
C TRP A 11 33.41 5.86 -53.91
N GLN A 12 33.85 6.97 -53.32
CA GLN A 12 35.13 7.06 -52.58
C GLN A 12 35.28 5.97 -51.47
N GLY A 13 34.17 5.63 -50.81
CA GLY A 13 34.12 4.64 -49.74
C GLY A 13 33.85 3.20 -50.18
N GLY A 14 33.46 2.95 -51.44
CA GLY A 14 33.15 1.59 -51.91
C GLY A 14 32.30 1.53 -53.18
N ARG A 15 31.14 0.86 -53.12
CA ARG A 15 30.25 0.59 -54.27
C ARG A 15 28.82 1.03 -54.02
N THR A 16 28.07 1.25 -55.10
CA THR A 16 26.63 1.53 -55.05
C THR A 16 25.85 0.48 -55.83
N PHE A 17 24.66 0.14 -55.37
CA PHE A 17 23.69 -0.67 -56.12
C PHE A 17 22.30 -0.07 -55.97
N THR A 18 21.41 -0.34 -56.93
CA THR A 18 20.02 0.13 -56.86
C THR A 18 19.17 -0.89 -56.11
N ALA A 19 18.47 -0.44 -55.07
CA ALA A 19 17.48 -1.23 -54.37
C ALA A 19 16.22 -1.44 -55.23
N LYS A 20 15.36 -2.37 -54.82
CA LYS A 20 14.11 -2.70 -55.55
C LYS A 20 13.15 -1.52 -55.71
N ASP A 21 13.29 -0.50 -54.86
CA ASP A 21 12.51 0.75 -54.87
C ASP A 21 13.15 1.85 -55.75
N GLY A 22 14.19 1.54 -56.51
CA GLY A 22 14.89 2.48 -57.39
C GLY A 22 15.89 3.39 -56.68
N ARG A 23 16.06 3.27 -55.35
CA ARG A 23 16.98 4.13 -54.59
C ARG A 23 18.42 3.62 -54.63
N PRO A 24 19.43 4.52 -54.66
CA PRO A 24 20.83 4.13 -54.54
C PRO A 24 21.14 3.69 -53.11
N VAL A 25 21.76 2.52 -52.96
CA VAL A 25 22.29 2.01 -51.69
C VAL A 25 23.80 2.08 -51.74
N TYR A 26 24.39 2.78 -50.76
CA TYR A 26 25.83 2.93 -50.63
C TYR A 26 26.41 1.82 -49.75
N VAL A 27 27.41 1.11 -50.26
CA VAL A 27 28.13 0.06 -49.54
C VAL A 27 29.56 0.52 -49.32
N LEU A 28 29.95 0.69 -48.06
CA LEU A 28 31.32 0.95 -47.65
C LEU A 28 32.10 -0.36 -47.72
N ARG A 29 33.24 -0.34 -48.42
CA ARG A 29 34.17 -1.48 -48.49
C ARG A 29 35.60 -0.98 -48.37
N LYS A 30 36.20 -1.18 -47.20
CA LYS A 30 37.57 -0.74 -46.90
C LYS A 30 38.33 -1.82 -46.12
N MET A 31 39.64 -1.81 -46.26
CA MET A 31 40.55 -2.57 -45.41
C MET A 31 41.23 -1.60 -44.46
N VAL A 32 41.09 -1.82 -43.15
CA VAL A 32 41.72 -1.00 -42.12
C VAL A 32 42.41 -1.93 -41.12
N ALA A 33 43.68 -1.68 -40.83
CA ALA A 33 44.51 -2.51 -39.94
C ALA A 33 44.45 -4.03 -40.27
N GLY A 34 44.48 -4.39 -41.55
CA GLY A 34 44.43 -5.79 -42.01
C GLY A 34 43.05 -6.45 -41.98
N LYS A 35 42.01 -5.78 -41.46
CA LYS A 35 40.63 -6.30 -41.43
C LYS A 35 39.80 -5.66 -42.53
N THR A 36 39.04 -6.48 -43.26
CA THR A 36 38.13 -6.01 -44.31
C THR A 36 36.75 -5.73 -43.71
N TYR A 37 36.28 -4.49 -43.90
CA TYR A 37 34.96 -4.04 -43.48
C TYR A 37 34.05 -3.92 -44.70
N THR A 38 32.84 -4.46 -44.60
CA THR A 38 31.77 -4.29 -45.59
C THR A 38 30.51 -3.88 -44.84
N VAL A 39 30.08 -2.62 -45.01
CA VAL A 39 28.94 -2.05 -44.28
C VAL A 39 27.95 -1.43 -45.28
N HIS A 40 26.68 -1.77 -45.12
CA HIS A 40 25.58 -1.14 -45.86
C HIS A 40 25.21 0.16 -45.16
N LEU A 41 25.40 1.30 -45.82
CA LEU A 41 25.12 2.60 -45.20
C LEU A 41 23.64 2.97 -45.33
N ASP A 42 23.14 3.73 -44.34
CA ASP A 42 21.80 4.33 -44.34
C ASP A 42 21.75 5.68 -45.10
N ALA A 43 22.82 6.02 -45.83
CA ALA A 43 22.96 7.27 -46.56
C ALA A 43 22.02 7.33 -47.77
N ARG A 44 21.38 8.49 -47.98
CA ARG A 44 20.44 8.74 -49.09
C ARG A 44 21.08 9.48 -50.26
N SER A 45 22.32 9.95 -50.09
CA SER A 45 23.09 10.66 -51.09
C SER A 45 24.58 10.34 -50.94
N GLU A 46 25.37 10.67 -51.97
CA GLU A 46 26.81 10.44 -51.96
C GLU A 46 27.51 11.32 -50.91
N THR A 47 27.08 12.57 -50.74
CA THR A 47 27.58 13.47 -49.70
C THR A 47 27.34 12.93 -48.29
N GLU A 48 26.16 12.34 -48.02
CA GLU A 48 25.92 11.67 -46.74
C GLU A 48 26.81 10.43 -46.57
N ALA A 49 27.05 9.67 -47.64
CA ALA A 49 27.92 8.50 -47.60
C ALA A 49 29.38 8.88 -47.30
N GLU A 50 29.86 10.01 -47.84
CA GLU A 50 31.20 10.56 -47.54
C GLU A 50 31.33 10.99 -46.08
N ALA A 51 30.30 11.61 -45.50
CA ALA A 51 30.28 11.94 -44.08
C ALA A 51 30.31 10.68 -43.18
N GLU A 52 29.56 9.65 -43.54
CA GLU A 52 29.58 8.34 -42.86
C GLU A 52 30.95 7.65 -42.98
N LEU A 53 31.62 7.77 -44.14
CA LEU A 53 32.99 7.28 -44.34
C LEU A 53 33.98 7.98 -43.39
N ALA A 54 33.87 9.30 -43.22
CA ALA A 54 34.73 10.04 -42.30
C ALA A 54 34.56 9.58 -40.85
N LEU A 55 33.32 9.30 -40.41
CA LEU A 55 33.03 8.73 -39.10
C LEU A 55 33.63 7.32 -38.94
N PHE A 56 33.46 6.46 -39.96
CA PHE A 56 34.04 5.11 -39.97
C PHE A 56 35.56 5.14 -39.87
N MET A 57 36.23 6.03 -40.61
CA MET A 57 37.69 6.10 -40.60
C MET A 57 38.27 6.56 -39.25
N ARG A 58 37.49 7.26 -38.43
CA ARG A 58 37.90 7.72 -37.09
C ARG A 58 37.90 6.59 -36.06
N ASP A 59 36.94 5.69 -36.14
CA ASP A 59 36.83 4.50 -35.27
C ASP A 59 36.14 3.35 -36.02
N PRO A 60 36.91 2.53 -36.78
CA PRO A 60 36.36 1.46 -37.59
C PRO A 60 35.69 0.33 -36.80
N GLU A 61 36.16 0.05 -35.58
CA GLU A 61 35.65 -1.04 -34.74
C GLU A 61 34.34 -0.64 -34.03
N GLY A 62 34.29 0.60 -33.54
CA GLY A 62 33.12 1.18 -32.89
C GLY A 62 32.06 1.72 -33.85
N TYR A 63 32.37 1.86 -35.15
CA TYR A 63 31.42 2.39 -36.13
C TYR A 63 30.14 1.54 -36.21
N ARG A 64 29.00 2.22 -36.17
CA ARG A 64 27.66 1.67 -36.36
C ARG A 64 26.87 2.64 -37.24
N THR A 65 26.04 2.11 -38.13
CA THR A 65 25.17 2.97 -38.94
C THR A 65 24.08 3.59 -38.06
N LYS A 66 23.38 4.62 -38.57
CA LYS A 66 22.25 5.23 -37.84
C LYS A 66 21.16 4.21 -37.49
N GLY A 67 20.84 3.31 -38.43
CA GLY A 67 19.87 2.24 -38.22
C GLY A 67 20.33 1.23 -37.16
N GLU A 68 21.60 0.81 -37.21
CA GLU A 68 22.18 -0.10 -36.21
C GLU A 68 22.22 0.54 -34.81
N ALA A 69 22.66 1.79 -34.72
CA ALA A 69 22.69 2.54 -33.46
C ALA A 69 21.29 2.74 -32.88
N GLN A 70 20.30 3.04 -33.72
CA GLN A 70 18.90 3.17 -33.30
C GLN A 70 18.31 1.83 -32.84
N LYS A 71 18.64 0.74 -33.52
CA LYS A 71 18.22 -0.61 -33.13
C LYS A 71 18.83 -1.02 -31.78
N LEU A 72 20.13 -0.80 -31.59
CA LEU A 72 20.80 -1.07 -30.32
C LEU A 72 20.23 -0.24 -29.17
N LYS A 73 19.86 1.02 -29.45
CA LYS A 73 19.19 1.90 -28.48
C LYS A 73 17.78 1.41 -28.11
N GLN A 74 17.05 0.83 -29.06
CA GLN A 74 15.74 0.21 -28.78
C GLN A 74 15.88 -1.11 -28.01
N GLU A 75 16.86 -1.94 -28.34
CA GLU A 75 17.13 -3.22 -27.65
C GLU A 75 17.61 -3.00 -26.20
N SER A 76 18.25 -1.86 -25.92
CA SER A 76 18.76 -1.49 -24.59
C SER A 76 17.85 -0.52 -23.82
N ALA A 77 16.69 -0.18 -24.36
CA ALA A 77 15.76 0.75 -23.73
C ALA A 77 15.17 0.18 -22.44
N VAL A 78 14.94 1.05 -21.45
CA VAL A 78 14.38 0.66 -20.16
C VAL A 78 12.92 1.04 -20.13
N TYR A 79 12.04 0.05 -20.22
CA TYR A 79 10.60 0.28 -20.26
C TYR A 79 9.96 0.12 -18.88
N LEU A 80 8.96 0.95 -18.61
CA LEU A 80 7.99 0.68 -17.56
C LEU A 80 6.82 -0.11 -18.16
N ASP A 81 6.92 -1.42 -18.11
CA ASP A 81 5.96 -2.34 -18.72
C ASP A 81 5.59 -3.50 -17.78
N ALA A 82 4.62 -4.32 -18.19
CA ALA A 82 4.15 -5.43 -17.37
C ALA A 82 5.27 -6.44 -17.01
N PRO A 83 6.18 -6.83 -17.92
CA PRO A 83 7.33 -7.66 -17.57
C PRO A 83 8.23 -7.06 -16.49
N THR A 84 8.62 -5.79 -16.62
CA THR A 84 9.57 -5.16 -15.70
C THR A 84 8.91 -4.84 -14.35
N VAL A 85 7.64 -4.40 -14.36
CA VAL A 85 6.84 -4.27 -13.14
C VAL A 85 6.67 -5.63 -12.45
N GLY A 86 6.45 -6.71 -13.21
CA GLY A 86 6.35 -8.07 -12.67
C GLY A 86 7.59 -8.48 -11.88
N ARG A 87 8.78 -8.31 -12.47
CA ARG A 87 10.06 -8.58 -11.81
C ARG A 87 10.23 -7.78 -10.53
N TYR A 88 9.89 -6.49 -10.55
CA TYR A 88 9.95 -5.65 -9.35
C TYR A 88 8.98 -6.12 -8.26
N LEU A 89 7.75 -6.46 -8.60
CA LEU A 89 6.79 -6.95 -7.61
C LEU A 89 7.22 -8.30 -7.01
N ASP A 90 7.89 -9.16 -7.78
CA ASP A 90 8.49 -10.39 -7.28
C ASP A 90 9.65 -10.13 -6.33
N PHE A 91 10.53 -9.18 -6.66
CA PHE A 91 11.57 -8.70 -5.75
C PHE A 91 10.97 -8.23 -4.42
N MET A 92 9.92 -7.41 -4.44
CA MET A 92 9.24 -6.96 -3.22
C MET A 92 8.67 -8.13 -2.39
N ARG A 93 8.09 -9.14 -3.05
CA ARG A 93 7.55 -10.34 -2.39
C ARG A 93 8.66 -11.13 -1.70
N ARG A 94 9.80 -11.33 -2.38
CA ARG A 94 10.97 -12.02 -1.82
C ARG A 94 11.57 -11.28 -0.63
N ALA A 95 11.53 -9.95 -0.65
CA ALA A 95 11.93 -9.09 0.47
C ALA A 95 10.95 -9.10 1.67
N GLY A 96 9.92 -9.97 1.68
CA GLY A 96 8.97 -10.08 2.78
C GLY A 96 7.90 -8.99 2.83
N THR A 97 7.73 -8.23 1.74
CA THR A 97 6.74 -7.17 1.68
C THR A 97 5.31 -7.73 1.71
N THR A 98 4.41 -7.10 2.47
CA THR A 98 3.03 -7.56 2.60
C THR A 98 2.28 -7.59 1.26
N LYS A 99 1.49 -8.63 1.00
CA LYS A 99 0.69 -8.80 -0.23
C LYS A 99 -0.17 -7.59 -0.58
N ARG A 100 -0.80 -6.97 0.42
CA ARG A 100 -1.62 -5.75 0.25
C ARG A 100 -0.80 -4.57 -0.27
N TYR A 101 0.41 -4.37 0.27
CA TYR A 101 1.26 -3.26 -0.17
C TYR A 101 1.82 -3.52 -1.59
N VAL A 102 2.26 -4.75 -1.89
CA VAL A 102 2.67 -5.15 -3.25
C VAL A 102 1.55 -4.89 -4.27
N SER A 103 0.32 -5.27 -3.94
CA SER A 103 -0.85 -5.02 -4.79
C SER A 103 -1.11 -3.52 -5.00
N SER A 104 -0.97 -2.72 -3.94
CA SER A 104 -1.11 -1.26 -4.03
C SER A 104 -0.03 -0.62 -4.89
N VAL A 105 1.23 -1.07 -4.79
CA VAL A 105 2.34 -0.58 -5.62
C VAL A 105 2.10 -0.96 -7.08
N GLY A 106 1.72 -2.21 -7.36
CA GLY A 106 1.38 -2.67 -8.70
C GLY A 106 0.27 -1.83 -9.35
N PHE A 107 -0.78 -1.49 -8.60
CA PHE A 107 -1.86 -0.60 -9.08
C PHE A 107 -1.32 0.78 -9.52
N TYR A 108 -0.43 1.39 -8.75
CA TYR A 108 0.13 2.69 -9.12
C TYR A 108 1.12 2.60 -10.29
N LEU A 109 1.93 1.54 -10.34
CA LEU A 109 2.87 1.31 -11.45
C LEU A 109 2.16 1.01 -12.76
N ALA A 110 1.01 0.32 -12.74
CA ALA A 110 0.22 0.07 -13.94
C ALA A 110 -0.23 1.39 -14.61
N ALA A 111 -0.69 2.36 -13.82
CA ALA A 111 -1.07 3.67 -14.35
C ALA A 111 0.13 4.44 -14.93
N TRP A 112 1.32 4.28 -14.35
CA TRP A 112 2.54 4.86 -14.91
C TRP A 112 2.99 4.15 -16.19
N ALA A 113 2.87 2.83 -16.25
CA ALA A 113 3.18 2.02 -17.43
C ALA A 113 2.27 2.39 -18.61
N GLU A 114 1.00 2.69 -18.35
CA GLU A 114 0.07 3.21 -19.35
C GLU A 114 0.51 4.60 -19.84
N ALA A 115 0.84 5.51 -18.93
CA ALA A 115 1.24 6.88 -19.27
C ALA A 115 2.55 6.98 -20.07
N PHE A 116 3.49 6.05 -19.84
CA PHE A 116 4.79 6.01 -20.51
C PHE A 116 4.97 4.79 -21.41
N SER A 117 3.87 4.24 -21.92
CA SER A 117 3.90 3.06 -22.79
C SER A 117 4.83 3.28 -23.99
N GLY A 118 5.75 2.34 -24.21
CA GLY A 118 6.73 2.37 -25.31
C GLY A 118 7.81 3.46 -25.20
N ARG A 119 7.84 4.24 -24.11
CA ARG A 119 8.89 5.24 -23.87
C ARG A 119 10.02 4.64 -23.04
N ASP A 120 11.25 4.91 -23.45
CA ASP A 120 12.43 4.63 -22.64
C ASP A 120 12.45 5.58 -21.43
N LEU A 121 12.46 5.00 -20.22
CA LEU A 121 12.47 5.74 -18.95
C LEU A 121 13.67 6.68 -18.83
N ARG A 122 14.81 6.37 -19.47
CA ARG A 122 15.99 7.24 -19.49
C ARG A 122 15.74 8.58 -20.21
N THR A 123 14.69 8.65 -21.02
CA THR A 123 14.29 9.85 -21.76
C THR A 123 13.12 10.60 -21.11
N VAL A 124 12.53 10.04 -20.05
CA VAL A 124 11.42 10.67 -19.34
C VAL A 124 11.96 11.82 -18.49
N THR A 125 11.41 13.02 -18.68
CA THR A 125 11.86 14.21 -17.96
C THR A 125 11.04 14.45 -16.70
N LEU A 126 11.56 15.27 -15.77
CA LEU A 126 10.79 15.72 -14.61
C LEU A 126 9.48 16.40 -15.01
N GLN A 127 9.47 17.17 -16.10
CA GLN A 127 8.26 17.83 -16.60
C GLN A 127 7.21 16.82 -17.08
N ASP A 128 7.62 15.74 -17.74
CA ASP A 128 6.71 14.66 -18.14
C ASP A 128 6.06 14.01 -16.91
N LEU A 129 6.85 13.73 -15.88
CA LEU A 129 6.36 13.16 -14.61
C LEU A 129 5.35 14.10 -13.93
N LEU A 130 5.66 15.40 -13.86
CA LEU A 130 4.77 16.39 -13.25
C LEU A 130 3.48 16.57 -14.04
N ARG A 131 3.55 16.55 -15.38
CA ARG A 131 2.36 16.63 -16.25
C ARG A 131 1.40 15.48 -15.96
N GLU A 132 1.91 14.25 -15.90
CA GLU A 132 1.06 13.10 -15.62
C GLU A 132 0.50 13.12 -14.19
N LEU A 133 1.33 13.49 -13.20
CA LEU A 133 0.84 13.66 -11.82
C LEU A 133 -0.26 14.71 -11.68
N ASN A 134 -0.29 15.73 -12.53
CA ASN A 134 -1.32 16.77 -12.51
C ASN A 134 -2.64 16.31 -13.16
N ARG A 135 -2.59 15.31 -14.06
CA ARG A 135 -3.80 14.67 -14.62
C ARG A 135 -4.49 13.77 -13.58
N GLN A 136 -3.74 13.30 -12.59
CA GLN A 136 -4.21 12.40 -11.54
C GLN A 136 -4.62 13.20 -10.29
N ALA A 137 -5.92 13.37 -10.08
CA ALA A 137 -6.45 14.20 -8.99
C ALA A 137 -6.18 13.65 -7.57
N THR A 138 -5.83 12.36 -7.43
CA THR A 138 -5.72 11.69 -6.13
C THR A 138 -4.44 10.86 -5.99
N ALA A 139 -4.09 10.54 -4.74
CA ALA A 139 -2.98 9.65 -4.37
C ALA A 139 -1.58 10.06 -4.89
N ARG A 140 -1.36 11.36 -5.16
CA ARG A 140 -0.07 11.89 -5.67
C ARG A 140 1.15 11.35 -4.91
N LYS A 141 1.10 11.37 -3.57
CA LYS A 141 2.19 10.85 -2.72
C LYS A 141 2.49 9.39 -3.04
N ASN A 142 1.48 8.52 -3.02
CA ASN A 142 1.67 7.09 -3.23
C ASN A 142 2.16 6.79 -4.66
N ARG A 143 1.68 7.53 -5.66
CA ARG A 143 2.15 7.43 -7.05
C ARG A 143 3.63 7.78 -7.18
N VAL A 144 4.06 8.87 -6.53
CA VAL A 144 5.48 9.26 -6.51
C VAL A 144 6.31 8.23 -5.75
N THR A 145 5.86 7.76 -4.58
CA THR A 145 6.59 6.75 -3.80
C THR A 145 6.75 5.44 -4.55
N ALA A 146 5.70 4.95 -5.21
CA ALA A 146 5.77 3.72 -6.01
C ALA A 146 6.77 3.85 -7.17
N LEU A 147 6.71 4.96 -7.92
CA LEU A 147 7.62 5.19 -9.04
C LEU A 147 9.08 5.35 -8.58
N LYS A 148 9.32 6.12 -7.51
CA LYS A 148 10.66 6.28 -6.93
C LYS A 148 11.25 4.95 -6.48
N ALA A 149 10.46 4.11 -5.81
CA ALA A 149 10.93 2.82 -5.32
C ALA A 149 11.24 1.85 -6.47
N PHE A 150 10.46 1.90 -7.55
CA PHE A 150 10.73 1.13 -8.77
C PHE A 150 12.01 1.62 -9.47
N CYS A 151 12.18 2.93 -9.68
CA CYS A 151 13.40 3.47 -10.28
C CYS A 151 14.63 3.23 -9.41
N ALA A 152 14.50 3.25 -8.08
CA ALA A 152 15.58 2.87 -7.18
C ALA A 152 16.03 1.42 -7.39
N TRP A 153 15.08 0.49 -7.48
CA TRP A 153 15.37 -0.90 -7.81
C TRP A 153 16.06 -1.06 -9.17
N LEU A 154 15.62 -0.34 -10.22
CA LEU A 154 16.29 -0.37 -11.52
C LEU A 154 17.76 0.12 -11.46
N ARG A 155 18.06 1.07 -10.57
CA ARG A 155 19.44 1.56 -10.39
C ARG A 155 20.29 0.63 -9.54
N GLU A 156 19.76 0.17 -8.42
CA GLU A 156 20.53 -0.50 -7.36
C GLU A 156 20.63 -2.01 -7.59
N GLU A 157 19.57 -2.65 -8.08
CA GLU A 157 19.51 -4.11 -8.22
C GLU A 157 19.70 -4.56 -9.68
N GLU A 158 19.05 -3.89 -10.64
CA GLU A 158 19.17 -4.27 -12.07
C GLU A 158 20.32 -3.56 -12.78
N GLY A 159 20.82 -2.44 -12.25
CA GLY A 159 21.87 -1.63 -12.89
C GLY A 159 21.51 -1.08 -14.27
N THR A 160 20.22 -1.06 -14.63
CA THR A 160 19.74 -0.67 -15.96
C THR A 160 19.46 0.83 -16.06
N LEU A 161 19.36 1.53 -14.93
CA LEU A 161 19.15 2.97 -14.87
C LEU A 161 20.31 3.61 -14.11
N THR A 162 20.81 4.76 -14.55
CA THR A 162 21.82 5.53 -13.80
C THR A 162 21.19 6.67 -13.02
N VAL A 163 21.95 7.29 -12.12
CA VAL A 163 21.51 8.49 -11.37
C VAL A 163 21.19 9.67 -12.30
N ALA A 164 21.96 9.85 -13.37
CA ALA A 164 21.75 10.94 -14.32
C ALA A 164 20.50 10.74 -15.20
N GLU A 165 20.13 9.48 -15.45
CA GLU A 165 18.96 9.12 -16.26
C GLU A 165 17.66 9.05 -15.44
N ASP A 166 17.74 8.95 -14.11
CA ASP A 166 16.56 8.86 -13.26
C ASP A 166 15.97 10.24 -12.89
N ALA A 167 15.01 10.68 -13.70
CA ALA A 167 14.24 11.90 -13.42
C ALA A 167 13.43 11.86 -12.11
N THR A 168 13.22 10.66 -11.51
CA THR A 168 12.47 10.56 -10.27
C THR A 168 13.24 11.08 -9.07
N ILE A 169 14.58 11.13 -9.08
CA ILE A 169 15.38 11.65 -7.97
C ILE A 169 14.93 13.07 -7.61
N SER A 170 14.72 13.91 -8.63
CA SER A 170 14.27 15.30 -8.50
C SER A 170 12.79 15.45 -8.11
N LEU A 171 11.96 14.40 -8.16
CA LEU A 171 10.56 14.47 -7.72
C LEU A 171 10.47 14.63 -6.20
N LYS A 172 9.92 15.75 -5.74
CA LYS A 172 9.63 15.92 -4.30
C LYS A 172 8.45 15.06 -3.89
N VAL A 173 8.63 14.22 -2.88
CA VAL A 173 7.52 13.50 -2.23
C VAL A 173 6.75 14.53 -1.40
N PRO A 174 5.44 14.74 -1.64
CA PRO A 174 4.65 15.63 -0.82
C PRO A 174 4.71 15.21 0.65
N VAL A 175 5.08 16.15 1.52
CA VAL A 175 5.07 15.93 2.97
C VAL A 175 3.62 15.65 3.39
N SER A 176 3.43 14.65 4.23
CA SER A 176 2.09 14.34 4.76
C SER A 176 1.68 15.48 5.68
N ARG A 177 0.69 16.28 5.27
CA ARG A 177 0.08 17.25 6.18
C ARG A 177 -0.66 16.48 7.27
N PRO A 178 -0.48 16.82 8.56
CA PRO A 178 -1.26 16.22 9.63
C PRO A 178 -2.74 16.42 9.31
N GLU A 179 -3.49 15.34 9.11
CA GLU A 179 -4.86 15.41 8.57
C GLU A 179 -5.82 16.18 9.49
N LYS A 180 -5.46 16.32 10.78
CA LYS A 180 -6.14 17.17 11.76
C LYS A 180 -6.17 18.66 11.36
N SER A 181 -5.23 19.14 10.55
CA SER A 181 -5.25 20.52 10.04
C SER A 181 -6.10 20.71 8.78
N VAL A 182 -6.63 19.62 8.22
CA VAL A 182 -7.39 19.61 6.96
C VAL A 182 -8.87 19.26 7.19
N ARG A 183 -9.19 18.45 8.20
CA ARG A 183 -10.56 18.05 8.53
C ARG A 183 -10.71 17.79 10.02
N GLU A 184 -11.79 18.27 10.60
CA GLU A 184 -12.22 17.85 11.93
C GLU A 184 -12.59 16.36 11.87
N LYS A 185 -11.76 15.53 12.51
CA LYS A 185 -11.94 14.07 12.54
C LYS A 185 -12.46 13.66 13.91
N GLY A 186 -13.68 13.13 13.92
CA GLY A 186 -14.27 12.58 15.12
C GLY A 186 -15.78 12.54 14.98
N TYR A 187 -16.42 11.69 15.78
CA TYR A 187 -17.86 11.68 15.96
C TYR A 187 -18.16 11.93 17.44
N SER A 188 -19.31 12.51 17.74
CA SER A 188 -19.75 12.64 19.13
C SER A 188 -20.13 11.26 19.70
N ILE A 189 -20.15 11.13 21.03
CA ILE A 189 -20.57 9.90 21.70
C ILE A 189 -22.01 9.56 21.30
N GLU A 190 -22.92 10.54 21.35
CA GLU A 190 -24.35 10.38 21.03
C GLU A 190 -24.54 9.91 19.59
N THR A 191 -23.72 10.42 18.68
CA THR A 191 -23.75 10.03 17.26
C THR A 191 -23.46 8.54 17.09
N ILE A 192 -22.48 8.02 17.83
CA ILE A 192 -22.09 6.60 17.77
C ILE A 192 -23.07 5.70 18.50
N GLU A 193 -23.65 6.14 19.62
CA GLU A 193 -24.72 5.40 20.30
C GLU A 193 -25.97 5.26 19.42
N ARG A 194 -26.40 6.36 18.78
CA ARG A 194 -27.50 6.35 17.82
C ARG A 194 -27.21 5.43 16.63
N LEU A 195 -26.01 5.51 16.07
CA LEU A 195 -25.60 4.63 14.98
C LEU A 195 -25.63 3.16 15.42
N TYR A 196 -25.05 2.84 16.57
CA TYR A 196 -25.01 1.47 17.08
C TYR A 196 -26.41 0.87 17.20
N ARG A 197 -27.35 1.65 17.76
CA ARG A 197 -28.76 1.28 17.89
C ARG A 197 -29.48 1.11 16.55
N ALA A 198 -29.05 1.80 15.49
CA ALA A 198 -29.65 1.73 14.16
C ALA A 198 -29.06 0.64 13.26
N ILE A 199 -27.98 -0.03 13.67
CA ILE A 199 -27.43 -1.17 12.94
C ILE A 199 -28.30 -2.38 13.24
N THR A 200 -29.38 -2.54 12.48
CA THR A 200 -30.36 -3.63 12.62
C THR A 200 -30.30 -4.56 11.41
N GLY A 201 -30.55 -5.85 11.62
CA GLY A 201 -30.65 -6.83 10.53
C GLY A 201 -31.75 -6.45 9.54
N TRP A 202 -31.66 -6.93 8.31
CA TRP A 202 -32.74 -6.78 7.34
C TRP A 202 -32.92 -8.05 6.51
N GLU A 203 -34.16 -8.29 6.09
CA GLU A 203 -34.51 -9.37 5.19
C GLU A 203 -34.21 -9.00 3.74
N PHE A 204 -33.63 -9.93 2.99
CA PHE A 204 -33.58 -9.82 1.53
C PHE A 204 -34.93 -10.21 0.93
N THR A 205 -35.61 -9.26 0.30
CA THR A 205 -36.89 -9.47 -0.40
C THR A 205 -36.73 -9.82 -1.88
N ASN A 206 -35.50 -10.05 -2.35
CA ASN A 206 -35.21 -10.34 -3.76
C ASN A 206 -35.59 -11.78 -4.18
N PHE A 207 -36.11 -12.59 -3.27
CA PHE A 207 -36.60 -13.94 -3.54
C PHE A 207 -38.11 -13.98 -3.25
N ASP A 208 -38.93 -14.26 -4.29
CA ASP A 208 -40.40 -14.35 -4.17
C ASP A 208 -40.85 -15.50 -3.24
N ARG A 209 -39.96 -16.47 -3.02
CA ARG A 209 -40.17 -17.62 -2.16
C ARG A 209 -39.92 -17.28 -0.68
N LYS A 210 -40.98 -17.34 0.15
CA LYS A 210 -40.92 -17.04 1.60
C LYS A 210 -39.88 -17.90 2.35
N ASP A 211 -39.70 -19.14 1.91
CA ASP A 211 -38.72 -20.13 2.38
C ASP A 211 -37.25 -19.76 2.09
N MET A 212 -37.00 -18.80 1.18
CA MET A 212 -35.66 -18.32 0.83
C MET A 212 -35.32 -16.96 1.46
N ARG A 213 -36.21 -16.38 2.26
CA ARG A 213 -35.95 -15.11 2.97
C ARG A 213 -34.84 -15.34 4.00
N ARG A 214 -33.72 -14.65 3.80
CA ARG A 214 -32.59 -14.65 4.75
C ARG A 214 -32.51 -13.29 5.43
N VAL A 215 -32.51 -13.31 6.77
CA VAL A 215 -32.16 -12.14 7.58
C VAL A 215 -30.65 -11.97 7.54
N THR A 216 -30.20 -10.77 7.22
CA THR A 216 -28.78 -10.42 7.29
C THR A 216 -28.37 -10.29 8.75
N ASP A 217 -27.54 -11.21 9.24
CA ASP A 217 -26.88 -11.05 10.54
C ASP A 217 -25.85 -9.91 10.45
N VAL A 218 -26.07 -8.87 11.24
CA VAL A 218 -25.21 -7.68 11.35
C VAL A 218 -24.56 -7.54 12.72
N GLN A 219 -24.70 -8.52 13.62
CA GLN A 219 -24.07 -8.49 14.94
C GLN A 219 -22.55 -8.33 14.83
N CYS A 220 -21.92 -8.98 13.85
CA CYS A 220 -20.50 -8.85 13.61
C CYS A 220 -20.06 -7.40 13.27
N VAL A 221 -20.94 -6.58 12.69
CA VAL A 221 -20.66 -5.16 12.42
C VAL A 221 -20.79 -4.34 13.72
N ARG A 222 -21.79 -4.63 14.56
CA ARG A 222 -21.91 -4.05 15.91
C ARG A 222 -20.68 -4.38 16.76
N ASP A 223 -20.20 -5.62 16.71
CA ASP A 223 -19.03 -6.07 17.47
C ASP A 223 -17.75 -5.31 17.05
N VAL A 224 -17.55 -5.11 15.75
CA VAL A 224 -16.43 -4.30 15.24
C VAL A 224 -16.55 -2.84 15.67
N LEU A 225 -17.75 -2.24 15.62
CA LEU A 225 -17.99 -0.88 16.11
C LEU A 225 -17.66 -0.77 17.60
N CYS A 226 -18.13 -1.74 18.40
CA CYS A 226 -17.91 -1.80 19.84
C CYS A 226 -16.41 -1.81 20.17
N LEU A 227 -15.63 -2.67 19.53
CA LEU A 227 -14.18 -2.71 19.74
C LEU A 227 -13.52 -1.40 19.32
N HIS A 228 -13.83 -0.88 18.14
CA HIS A 228 -13.29 0.40 17.70
C HIS A 228 -13.56 1.55 18.69
N ALA A 229 -14.81 1.67 19.13
CA ALA A 229 -15.25 2.80 19.95
C ALA A 229 -14.82 2.68 21.41
N LYS A 230 -14.67 1.46 21.95
CA LYS A 230 -14.29 1.25 23.36
C LYS A 230 -12.80 1.05 23.58
N THR A 231 -12.04 0.64 22.58
CA THR A 231 -10.61 0.32 22.74
C THR A 231 -9.69 1.13 21.83
N GLY A 232 -10.23 1.83 20.84
CA GLY A 232 -9.43 2.57 19.86
C GLY A 232 -8.57 1.66 18.96
N MET A 233 -8.84 0.35 18.93
CA MET A 233 -8.15 -0.58 18.05
C MET A 233 -8.31 -0.17 16.58
N HIS A 234 -7.30 -0.47 15.77
CA HIS A 234 -7.34 -0.34 14.33
C HIS A 234 -8.11 -1.51 13.71
N GLY A 235 -8.69 -1.33 12.52
CA GLY A 235 -9.49 -2.39 11.87
C GLY A 235 -8.67 -3.66 11.62
N THR A 236 -7.40 -3.51 11.28
CA THR A 236 -6.46 -4.64 11.11
C THR A 236 -6.12 -5.35 12.43
N GLU A 237 -6.18 -4.66 13.57
CA GLU A 237 -5.98 -5.28 14.89
C GLU A 237 -7.20 -6.13 15.26
N ILE A 238 -8.41 -5.64 14.95
CA ILE A 238 -9.67 -6.37 15.14
C ILE A 238 -9.74 -7.59 14.21
N GLU A 239 -9.32 -7.44 12.94
CA GLU A 239 -9.26 -8.56 11.98
C GLU A 239 -8.34 -9.68 12.46
N ARG A 240 -7.13 -9.33 12.91
CA ARG A 240 -6.17 -10.28 13.48
C ARG A 240 -6.68 -10.91 14.78
N LEU A 241 -7.37 -10.13 15.62
CA LEU A 241 -8.02 -10.66 16.82
C LEU A 241 -9.04 -11.74 16.45
N ALA A 242 -9.91 -11.46 15.49
CA ALA A 242 -10.95 -12.37 15.03
C ALA A 242 -10.38 -13.65 14.41
N GLN A 243 -9.22 -13.56 13.74
CA GLN A 243 -8.48 -14.71 13.19
C GLN A 243 -7.73 -15.54 14.26
N GLY A 244 -7.80 -15.15 15.53
CA GLY A 244 -7.14 -15.87 16.64
C GLY A 244 -5.66 -15.52 16.82
N GLU A 245 -5.12 -14.55 16.07
CA GLU A 245 -3.73 -14.10 16.27
C GLU A 245 -3.55 -13.29 17.57
N GLY A 246 -4.65 -12.75 18.11
CA GLY A 246 -4.68 -12.07 19.41
C GLY A 246 -5.08 -13.03 20.52
N LYS A 247 -4.32 -13.06 21.63
CA LYS A 247 -4.67 -13.87 22.81
C LYS A 247 -5.59 -13.07 23.74
N VAL A 248 -6.81 -13.57 23.95
CA VAL A 248 -7.75 -13.07 24.96
C VAL A 248 -7.49 -13.81 26.27
N THR A 249 -7.24 -13.07 27.35
CA THR A 249 -7.09 -13.66 28.69
C THR A 249 -8.14 -13.04 29.62
N VAL A 250 -9.13 -13.84 30.01
CA VAL A 250 -10.16 -13.43 30.97
C VAL A 250 -9.54 -13.36 32.38
N LEU A 251 -9.83 -12.30 33.12
CA LEU A 251 -9.31 -12.15 34.49
C LEU A 251 -10.06 -13.06 35.46
N LYS A 252 -9.34 -13.63 36.43
CA LYS A 252 -9.92 -14.49 37.48
C LYS A 252 -10.89 -13.73 38.39
N GLU A 253 -10.56 -12.48 38.72
CA GLU A 253 -11.39 -11.57 39.51
C GLU A 253 -11.79 -10.34 38.67
N PRO A 254 -12.81 -10.47 37.80
CA PRO A 254 -13.19 -9.41 36.90
C PRO A 254 -13.86 -8.26 37.66
N GLY A 255 -13.18 -7.12 37.74
CA GLY A 255 -13.78 -5.84 38.12
C GLY A 255 -14.46 -5.20 36.92
N GLU A 256 -14.21 -3.91 36.71
CA GLU A 256 -14.60 -3.22 35.47
C GLU A 256 -13.76 -3.68 34.27
N ILE A 257 -12.49 -4.04 34.50
CA ILE A 257 -11.68 -4.76 33.53
C ILE A 257 -12.06 -6.23 33.57
N ALA A 258 -12.50 -6.77 32.43
CA ALA A 258 -12.94 -8.15 32.29
C ALA A 258 -11.85 -9.07 31.76
N ALA A 259 -11.03 -8.57 30.83
CA ALA A 259 -9.99 -9.34 30.16
C ALA A 259 -8.86 -8.45 29.63
N THR A 260 -7.78 -9.10 29.19
CA THR A 260 -6.72 -8.47 28.41
C THR A 260 -6.60 -9.09 27.02
N LEU A 261 -6.30 -8.25 26.04
CA LEU A 261 -5.98 -8.62 24.67
C LEU A 261 -4.48 -8.44 24.45
N ARG A 262 -3.79 -9.48 23.99
CA ARG A 262 -2.36 -9.43 23.68
C ARG A 262 -2.13 -9.60 22.18
N PHE A 263 -1.41 -8.65 21.58
CA PHE A 263 -1.02 -8.63 20.17
C PHE A 263 0.49 -8.48 20.01
N VAL A 264 1.04 -9.07 18.96
CA VAL A 264 2.40 -8.78 18.49
C VAL A 264 2.30 -7.84 17.29
N HIS A 265 2.89 -6.65 17.41
CA HIS A 265 2.97 -5.69 16.30
C HIS A 265 4.00 -6.15 15.26
N LYS A 266 3.91 -5.57 14.05
CA LYS A 266 4.87 -5.81 12.95
C LYS A 266 6.32 -5.50 13.33
N SER A 267 6.54 -4.65 14.33
CA SER A 267 7.87 -4.33 14.87
C SER A 267 8.39 -5.34 15.91
N GLY A 268 7.68 -6.44 16.16
CA GLY A 268 7.97 -7.40 17.22
C GLY A 268 7.52 -6.98 18.62
N ARG A 269 7.07 -5.73 18.79
CA ARG A 269 6.62 -5.21 20.09
C ARG A 269 5.29 -5.85 20.48
N VAL A 270 5.22 -6.35 21.71
CA VAL A 270 3.98 -6.86 22.29
C VAL A 270 3.16 -5.70 22.82
N HIS A 271 1.88 -5.64 22.47
CA HIS A 271 0.92 -4.71 23.04
C HIS A 271 -0.16 -5.50 23.77
N VAL A 272 -0.33 -5.17 25.05
CA VAL A 272 -1.40 -5.69 25.88
C VAL A 272 -2.39 -4.55 26.12
N GLN A 273 -3.67 -4.83 25.99
CA GLN A 273 -4.75 -3.88 26.20
C GLN A 273 -5.85 -4.48 27.06
N SER A 274 -6.28 -3.75 28.08
CA SER A 274 -7.38 -4.15 28.95
C SER A 274 -8.73 -3.76 28.35
N ILE A 275 -9.73 -4.63 28.52
CA ILE A 275 -11.07 -4.46 27.94
C ILE A 275 -12.18 -4.74 28.95
N ASP A 276 -13.33 -4.09 28.75
CA ASP A 276 -14.53 -4.29 29.55
C ASP A 276 -15.30 -5.57 29.12
N ARG A 277 -16.40 -5.87 29.83
CA ARG A 277 -17.21 -7.07 29.55
C ARG A 277 -17.86 -7.05 28.17
N GLN A 278 -18.27 -5.88 27.68
CA GLN A 278 -18.94 -5.78 26.39
C GLN A 278 -17.96 -5.96 25.23
N ALA A 279 -16.79 -5.32 25.32
CA ALA A 279 -15.69 -5.52 24.39
C ALA A 279 -15.21 -6.97 24.40
N LEU A 280 -15.17 -7.63 25.56
CA LEU A 280 -14.85 -9.06 25.66
C LEU A 280 -15.87 -9.92 24.92
N ALA A 281 -17.17 -9.68 25.11
CA ALA A 281 -18.21 -10.43 24.42
C ALA A 281 -18.13 -10.23 22.88
N ALA A 282 -17.87 -9.00 22.43
CA ALA A 282 -17.65 -8.69 21.02
C ALA A 282 -16.40 -9.41 20.46
N ALA A 283 -15.28 -9.38 21.19
CA ALA A 283 -14.06 -10.08 20.82
C ALA A 283 -14.27 -11.59 20.70
N GLN A 284 -14.95 -12.21 21.67
CA GLN A 284 -15.25 -13.64 21.68
C GLN A 284 -16.16 -14.05 20.51
N ARG A 285 -17.19 -13.26 20.19
CA ARG A 285 -18.06 -13.52 19.02
C ARG A 285 -17.29 -13.44 17.70
N LEU A 286 -16.43 -12.43 17.55
CA LEU A 286 -15.58 -12.31 16.36
C LEU A 286 -14.55 -13.44 16.26
N GLN A 287 -13.99 -13.90 17.37
CA GLN A 287 -13.11 -15.07 17.41
C GLN A 287 -13.84 -16.36 17.07
N ALA A 288 -15.04 -16.58 17.61
CA ALA A 288 -15.87 -17.74 17.28
C ALA A 288 -16.24 -17.76 15.78
N ARG A 289 -16.41 -16.58 15.17
CA ARG A 289 -16.62 -16.44 13.72
C ARG A 289 -15.34 -16.72 12.90
N GLY A 290 -14.16 -16.59 13.50
CA GLY A 290 -12.85 -16.78 12.84
C GLY A 290 -12.42 -15.65 11.90
N ALA A 291 -13.27 -14.65 11.68
CA ALA A 291 -12.98 -13.51 10.80
C ALA A 291 -13.86 -12.30 11.13
N ALA A 292 -13.27 -11.10 10.99
CA ALA A 292 -14.04 -9.86 10.98
C ALA A 292 -14.84 -9.72 9.65
N PRO A 293 -15.99 -9.03 9.65
CA PRO A 293 -16.69 -8.72 8.41
C PRO A 293 -15.83 -7.88 7.46
N VAL A 294 -15.92 -8.17 6.17
CA VAL A 294 -15.19 -7.41 5.13
C VAL A 294 -15.65 -5.95 5.08
N ASP A 295 -14.73 -5.02 4.76
CA ASP A 295 -14.99 -3.57 4.76
C ASP A 295 -16.18 -3.16 3.87
N SER A 296 -16.36 -3.84 2.73
CA SER A 296 -17.49 -3.59 1.84
C SER A 296 -18.85 -3.93 2.48
N HIS A 297 -18.89 -4.96 3.33
CA HIS A 297 -20.08 -5.34 4.09
C HIS A 297 -20.34 -4.33 5.22
N ILE A 298 -19.30 -3.96 5.99
CA ILE A 298 -19.39 -2.91 7.01
C ILE A 298 -19.93 -1.61 6.40
N ARG A 299 -19.33 -1.12 5.31
CA ARG A 299 -19.78 0.09 4.62
C ARG A 299 -21.23 0.02 4.17
N ARG A 300 -21.68 -1.14 3.68
CA ARG A 300 -23.07 -1.33 3.24
C ARG A 300 -24.03 -1.19 4.41
N VAL A 301 -23.75 -1.89 5.51
CA VAL A 301 -24.57 -1.89 6.73
C VAL A 301 -24.60 -0.49 7.35
N VAL A 302 -23.43 0.13 7.55
CA VAL A 302 -23.31 1.46 8.15
C VAL A 302 -23.98 2.52 7.28
N ARG A 303 -23.82 2.47 5.95
CA ARG A 303 -24.51 3.41 5.05
C ARG A 303 -26.02 3.32 5.17
N ARG A 304 -26.57 2.11 5.32
CA ARG A 304 -28.02 1.90 5.51
C ARG A 304 -28.48 2.53 6.83
N ALA A 305 -27.77 2.28 7.93
CA ALA A 305 -28.07 2.83 9.24
C ALA A 305 -27.93 4.37 9.29
N CYS A 306 -26.86 4.92 8.70
CA CYS A 306 -26.71 6.38 8.58
C CYS A 306 -27.83 7.01 7.74
N LYS A 307 -28.26 6.35 6.65
CA LYS A 307 -29.37 6.81 5.82
C LYS A 307 -30.69 6.81 6.59
N SER A 308 -30.99 5.79 7.40
CA SER A 308 -32.21 5.76 8.21
C SER A 308 -32.21 6.81 9.33
N LEU A 309 -31.03 7.22 9.79
CA LEU A 309 -30.86 8.28 10.77
C LEU A 309 -30.74 9.70 10.18
N GLY A 310 -30.67 9.83 8.85
CA GLY A 310 -30.48 11.12 8.17
C GLY A 310 -29.12 11.77 8.45
N MET A 311 -28.07 10.99 8.69
CA MET A 311 -26.74 11.48 9.08
C MET A 311 -25.65 11.15 8.05
N GLU A 312 -24.52 11.85 8.15
CA GLU A 312 -23.34 11.56 7.34
C GLU A 312 -22.79 10.14 7.60
N LEU A 313 -22.11 9.59 6.58
CA LEU A 313 -21.54 8.25 6.67
C LEU A 313 -20.40 8.21 7.69
N VAL A 314 -20.62 7.48 8.78
CA VAL A 314 -19.59 7.18 9.78
C VAL A 314 -18.57 6.20 9.22
N ARG A 315 -17.29 6.54 9.36
CA ARG A 315 -16.16 5.69 8.96
C ARG A 315 -15.51 5.07 10.19
N PHE A 316 -15.56 3.74 10.30
CA PHE A 316 -15.01 3.04 11.47
C PHE A 316 -13.52 3.33 11.71
N GLY A 317 -12.72 3.53 10.66
CA GLY A 317 -11.30 3.93 10.80
C GLY A 317 -11.09 5.28 11.50
N GLU A 318 -12.10 6.15 11.54
CA GLU A 318 -12.06 7.43 12.25
C GLU A 318 -12.51 7.30 13.72
N LEU A 319 -13.09 6.16 14.13
CA LEU A 319 -13.48 5.93 15.53
C LEU A 319 -12.27 5.87 16.46
N ARG A 320 -11.10 5.45 16.00
CA ARG A 320 -9.86 5.55 16.79
C ARG A 320 -9.52 7.00 17.14
N HIS A 321 -9.78 7.95 16.24
CA HIS A 321 -9.58 9.37 16.53
C HIS A 321 -10.62 9.83 17.55
N SER A 322 -11.88 9.43 17.35
CA SER A 322 -12.98 9.75 18.27
C SER A 322 -12.70 9.22 19.68
N PHE A 323 -12.26 7.96 19.82
CA PHE A 323 -11.85 7.36 21.09
C PHE A 323 -10.75 8.17 21.79
N VAL A 324 -9.71 8.60 21.07
CA VAL A 324 -8.64 9.42 21.66
C VAL A 324 -9.17 10.77 22.13
N THR A 325 -10.06 11.40 21.37
CA THR A 325 -10.72 12.66 21.76
C THR A 325 -11.58 12.45 23.00
N TRP A 326 -12.50 11.48 23.00
CA TRP A 326 -13.36 11.19 24.16
C TRP A 326 -12.55 10.80 25.39
N ALA A 327 -11.48 10.01 25.22
CA ALA A 327 -10.57 9.66 26.31
C ALA A 327 -9.92 10.89 26.95
N SER A 328 -9.60 11.90 26.15
CA SER A 328 -9.02 13.16 26.62
C SER A 328 -10.04 14.08 27.29
N GLU A 329 -11.28 14.10 26.81
CA GLU A 329 -12.31 15.04 27.26
C GLU A 329 -13.10 14.51 28.47
N CYS A 330 -13.42 13.22 28.48
CA CYS A 330 -14.33 12.61 29.47
C CYS A 330 -13.93 11.19 29.88
N GLY A 331 -12.72 10.75 29.54
CA GLY A 331 -12.23 9.41 29.87
C GLY A 331 -11.91 9.25 31.36
N GLN A 332 -12.23 8.08 31.90
CA GLN A 332 -11.85 7.66 33.25
C GLN A 332 -10.80 6.55 33.18
N GLU A 333 -9.70 6.69 33.93
CA GLU A 333 -8.73 5.62 34.12
C GLU A 333 -9.29 4.57 35.09
N VAL A 334 -9.40 3.33 34.60
CA VAL A 334 -9.85 2.16 35.38
C VAL A 334 -8.66 1.24 35.58
N ARG A 335 -8.48 0.77 36.81
CA ARG A 335 -7.36 -0.10 37.19
C ARG A 335 -7.82 -1.51 37.56
N PRO A 336 -6.90 -2.50 37.50
CA PRO A 336 -7.19 -3.84 37.96
C PRO A 336 -7.60 -3.83 39.43
N LYS A 337 -8.56 -4.68 39.81
CA LYS A 337 -9.07 -4.79 41.19
C LYS A 337 -7.97 -5.26 42.17
N SER A 338 -7.06 -6.10 41.69
CA SER A 338 -5.92 -6.63 42.44
C SER A 338 -4.62 -6.36 41.68
N GLY A 339 -3.69 -5.64 42.30
CA GLY A 339 -2.29 -5.54 41.88
C GLY A 339 -1.91 -4.34 41.00
N GLY A 340 -0.83 -3.66 41.39
CA GLY A 340 -0.08 -2.72 40.56
C GLY A 340 -0.15 -1.26 41.02
N LEU A 341 1.00 -0.68 41.36
CA LEU A 341 1.15 0.76 41.56
C LEU A 341 1.22 1.50 40.21
N PRO A 342 0.80 2.78 40.12
CA PRO A 342 1.01 3.59 38.91
C PRO A 342 2.47 3.55 38.44
N LEU A 343 2.72 3.56 37.13
CA LEU A 343 4.09 3.71 36.60
C LEU A 343 4.79 4.96 37.15
N ALA A 344 4.05 6.03 37.41
CA ALA A 344 4.57 7.23 38.07
C ALA A 344 5.03 6.96 39.51
N ALA A 345 4.27 6.16 40.27
CA ALA A 345 4.64 5.76 41.63
C ALA A 345 5.85 4.80 41.62
N ILE A 346 5.91 3.87 40.67
CA ILE A 346 7.07 3.00 40.48
C ILE A 346 8.30 3.82 40.07
N ALA A 347 8.15 4.77 39.14
CA ALA A 347 9.23 5.65 38.70
C ALA A 347 9.79 6.49 39.85
N ALA A 348 8.92 7.05 40.70
CA ALA A 348 9.32 7.80 41.88
C ALA A 348 10.09 6.94 42.88
N VAL A 349 9.65 5.70 43.14
CA VAL A 349 10.32 4.77 44.05
C VAL A 349 11.67 4.28 43.50
N VAL A 350 11.77 4.05 42.19
CA VAL A 350 12.99 3.56 41.53
C VAL A 350 13.97 4.70 41.20
N GLY A 351 13.61 5.95 41.48
CA GLY A 351 14.45 7.12 41.21
C GLY A 351 14.56 7.49 39.72
N HIS A 352 13.62 7.03 38.89
CA HIS A 352 13.55 7.43 37.50
C HIS A 352 12.90 8.81 37.37
N THR A 353 13.61 9.75 36.76
CA THR A 353 13.13 11.12 36.48
C THR A 353 11.96 11.17 35.48
N SER A 354 11.67 10.09 34.76
CA SER A 354 10.54 10.02 33.84
C SER A 354 9.86 8.64 33.84
N PRO A 355 8.51 8.59 33.88
CA PRO A 355 7.75 7.36 33.64
C PRO A 355 8.05 6.70 32.28
N ALA A 356 8.54 7.48 31.29
CA ALA A 356 8.92 6.95 29.97
C ALA A 356 10.14 6.02 30.05
N THR A 357 11.08 6.29 30.96
CA THR A 357 12.25 5.45 31.20
C THR A 357 11.84 4.13 31.85
N THR A 358 11.00 4.17 32.89
CA THR A 358 10.42 2.96 33.52
C THR A 358 9.64 2.12 32.51
N LYS A 359 8.84 2.76 31.64
CA LYS A 359 8.07 2.08 30.58
C LYS A 359 8.96 1.36 29.57
N ARG A 360 10.13 1.91 29.22
CA ARG A 360 11.07 1.33 28.26
C ARG A 360 11.74 0.05 28.78
N PHE A 361 11.95 -0.07 30.09
CA PHE A 361 12.63 -1.22 30.70
C PHE A 361 11.67 -2.29 31.26
N TYR A 362 10.45 -1.93 31.66
CA TYR A 362 9.53 -2.81 32.39
C TYR A 362 8.15 -2.96 31.73
N GLU A 363 8.10 -2.97 30.39
CA GLU A 363 6.86 -2.90 29.60
C GLU A 363 5.87 -4.09 29.76
N ASN A 364 6.22 -5.11 30.55
CA ASN A 364 5.45 -6.35 30.71
C ASN A 364 4.40 -6.28 31.82
N VAL A 365 3.55 -5.25 31.80
CA VAL A 365 2.39 -5.21 32.72
C VAL A 365 1.35 -6.23 32.25
N ALA A 366 1.04 -7.22 33.09
CA ALA A 366 0.10 -8.29 32.78
C ALA A 366 -1.33 -7.78 32.54
N VAL A 367 -1.75 -6.75 33.28
CA VAL A 367 -3.06 -6.09 33.14
C VAL A 367 -2.86 -4.57 33.18
N PRO A 368 -2.73 -3.90 32.02
CA PRO A 368 -2.58 -2.45 31.98
C PRO A 368 -3.86 -1.73 32.42
N PRO A 369 -3.79 -0.45 32.83
CA PRO A 369 -5.00 0.36 33.03
C PRO A 369 -5.85 0.41 31.76
N MET A 370 -7.16 0.44 31.94
CA MET A 370 -8.16 0.62 30.88
C MET A 370 -8.66 2.06 30.88
N ILE A 371 -8.86 2.65 29.71
CA ILE A 371 -9.59 3.91 29.59
C ILE A 371 -11.06 3.57 29.39
N LYS A 372 -11.91 4.05 30.29
CA LYS A 372 -13.37 3.95 30.17
C LYS A 372 -13.91 5.28 29.68
N VAL A 373 -14.59 5.24 28.55
CA VAL A 373 -15.36 6.37 28.02
C VAL A 373 -16.84 6.15 28.34
N PRO A 374 -17.63 7.21 28.55
CA PRO A 374 -19.04 7.13 28.96
C PRO A 374 -19.97 6.73 27.80
N LEU A 375 -19.57 5.72 27.01
CA LEU A 375 -20.26 5.25 25.82
C LEU A 375 -21.19 4.07 26.15
N ARG A 376 -22.47 4.22 25.82
CA ARG A 376 -23.54 3.24 26.03
C ARG A 376 -23.96 2.62 24.70
N LEU A 377 -23.33 1.51 24.36
CA LEU A 377 -23.66 0.74 23.17
C LEU A 377 -24.73 -0.29 23.52
N GLU A 378 -25.99 0.00 23.21
CA GLU A 378 -27.10 -0.89 23.52
C GLU A 378 -27.96 -1.12 22.29
N HIS A 379 -28.12 -2.38 21.89
CA HIS A 379 -29.01 -2.78 20.80
C HIS A 379 -29.94 -3.91 21.26
N PRO A 380 -31.25 -3.88 20.93
CA PRO A 380 -32.20 -4.92 21.34
C PRO A 380 -31.85 -6.34 20.88
N GLU A 381 -31.21 -6.46 19.71
CA GLU A 381 -30.72 -7.73 19.17
C GLU A 381 -29.37 -8.20 19.76
N ASP A 382 -28.73 -7.43 20.65
CA ASP A 382 -27.46 -7.88 21.20
C ASP A 382 -27.66 -9.13 22.08
N PRO A 383 -26.81 -10.17 21.91
CA PRO A 383 -26.86 -11.33 22.78
C PRO A 383 -26.62 -10.93 24.24
N ALA A 384 -27.37 -11.55 25.15
CA ALA A 384 -27.16 -11.37 26.58
C ALA A 384 -25.69 -11.61 26.95
N VAL A 385 -25.08 -10.65 27.64
CA VAL A 385 -23.71 -10.80 28.14
C VAL A 385 -23.78 -11.81 29.29
N LEU A 386 -23.38 -13.05 29.02
CA LEU A 386 -23.37 -14.11 30.04
C LEU A 386 -22.43 -13.71 31.20
N PRO A 387 -22.78 -14.05 32.45
CA PRO A 387 -21.90 -13.82 33.58
C PRO A 387 -20.58 -14.56 33.36
N LEU A 388 -19.46 -13.88 33.63
CA LEU A 388 -18.13 -14.48 33.58
C LEU A 388 -18.10 -15.61 34.61
N LYS A 389 -18.19 -16.87 34.17
CA LYS A 389 -17.92 -18.01 35.04
C LYS A 389 -16.47 -17.88 35.50
N ALA A 390 -16.25 -17.83 36.81
CA ALA A 390 -14.92 -18.01 37.38
C ALA A 390 -14.33 -19.28 36.75
N ALA A 391 -13.15 -19.15 36.15
CA ALA A 391 -12.46 -20.31 35.59
C ALA A 391 -12.35 -21.37 36.70
N ALA A 392 -12.94 -22.54 36.49
CA ALA A 392 -12.79 -23.66 37.41
C ALA A 392 -11.29 -23.90 37.61
N ALA A 393 -10.86 -23.96 38.87
CA ALA A 393 -9.50 -24.27 39.22
C ALA A 393 -9.17 -25.67 38.67
N SER A 394 -8.29 -25.72 37.68
CA SER A 394 -7.60 -26.92 37.21
C SER A 394 -6.14 -26.84 37.63
#